data_AF-A0A136LKF6-F1
#
_entry.id   AF-A0A136LKF6-F1
#
_cell.length_a   1.000
_cell.length_b   1.000
_cell.length_c   1.000
_cell.angle_alpha   90.00
_cell.angle_beta   90.00
_cell.angle_gamma   90.00
#
_symmetry.space_group_name_H-M   'P 1'
#
loop_
_entity.id
_entity.type
_entity.pdbx_description
1 polymer ?
#
loop_
_entity_poly.entity_id
_entity_poly.type
_entity_poly.pdbx_seq_one_letter_code
_entity_poly.pdbx_strand_id
1 'polypeptide(L)'
;MFGLVVHANVVAMILNEDYIDELADWHKYAIAILICFATVILFILIDHHIPLWFDTLSVLIQVMLLLSVSGAVVYSFGHFSFKLDLSLTLAASALVGPAYDIFKGFQNQFRKWFTKKPPEVLTE
;
A
#
# COMPACT_ATOMS: atom_id res chain seq x y z
N MET A 1 -0.16 27.55 -15.17
CA MET A 1 -1.18 28.63 -15.04
C MET A 1 -2.26 28.24 -14.02
N PHE A 2 -1.88 28.02 -12.75
CA PHE A 2 -2.83 27.71 -11.66
C PHE A 2 -2.60 28.58 -10.40
N GLY A 3 -1.55 29.41 -10.36
CA GLY A 3 -1.17 30.17 -9.17
C GLY A 3 -2.26 31.12 -8.66
N LEU A 4 -2.95 31.81 -9.57
CA LEU A 4 -4.02 32.75 -9.22
C LEU A 4 -5.26 32.04 -8.64
N VAL A 5 -5.56 30.83 -9.13
CA VAL A 5 -6.68 30.01 -8.65
C VAL A 5 -6.39 29.42 -7.27
N VAL A 6 -5.13 29.02 -7.03
CA VAL A 6 -4.70 28.54 -5.71
C VAL A 6 -4.76 29.66 -4.67
N HIS A 7 -4.36 30.89 -5.02
CA HIS A 7 -4.44 32.03 -4.09
C HIS A 7 -5.89 32.40 -3.77
N ALA A 8 -6.79 32.39 -4.76
CA ALA A 8 -8.21 32.62 -4.53
C ALA A 8 -8.83 31.56 -3.60
N ASN A 9 -8.43 30.29 -3.72
CA ASN A 9 -8.84 29.23 -2.80
C ASN A 9 -8.33 29.45 -1.37
N VAL A 10 -7.08 29.88 -1.20
CA VAL A 10 -6.51 30.18 0.13
C VAL A 10 -7.20 31.39 0.75
N VAL A 11 -7.48 32.43 -0.03
CA VAL A 11 -8.21 33.62 0.43
C VAL A 11 -9.65 33.24 0.81
N ALA A 12 -10.30 32.35 0.06
CA ALA A 12 -11.63 31.84 0.38
C ALA A 12 -11.64 30.97 1.65
N MET A 13 -10.58 30.18 1.92
CA MET A 13 -10.44 29.41 3.17
C MET A 13 -10.26 30.33 4.38
N ILE A 14 -9.47 31.40 4.26
CA ILE A 14 -9.29 32.39 5.33
C ILE A 14 -10.59 33.16 5.60
N LEU A 15 -11.34 33.49 4.54
CA LEU A 15 -12.60 34.26 4.66
C LEU A 15 -13.76 33.43 5.22
N ASN A 16 -13.76 32.11 4.99
CA ASN A 16 -14.78 31.20 5.51
C ASN A 16 -14.40 30.54 6.86
N GLU A 17 -13.24 30.88 7.44
CA GLU A 17 -12.68 30.22 8.63
C GLU A 17 -12.61 28.68 8.51
N ASP A 18 -12.56 28.16 7.28
CA ASP A 18 -12.48 26.73 6.98
C ASP A 18 -11.02 26.30 6.95
N TYR A 19 -10.40 26.33 8.14
CA TYR A 19 -9.02 25.95 8.32
C TYR A 19 -8.89 24.45 8.20
N ILE A 20 -8.11 24.01 7.22
CA ILE A 20 -7.82 22.60 7.04
C ILE A 20 -6.82 22.19 8.12
N ASP A 21 -7.28 21.46 9.14
CA ASP A 21 -6.40 20.88 10.14
C ASP A 21 -5.58 19.74 9.53
N GLU A 22 -4.27 19.75 9.74
CA GLU A 22 -3.37 18.69 9.26
C GLU A 22 -3.17 17.62 10.34
N LEU A 23 -3.18 16.34 9.95
CA LEU A 23 -2.85 15.26 10.88
C LEU A 23 -1.42 15.43 11.38
N ALA A 24 -1.21 15.32 12.71
CA ALA A 24 0.13 15.28 13.28
C ALA A 24 0.94 14.12 12.67
N ASP A 25 2.21 14.36 12.34
CA ASP A 25 3.02 13.45 11.53
C ASP A 25 3.16 12.04 12.14
N TRP A 26 3.20 11.94 13.47
CA TRP A 26 3.26 10.65 14.16
C TRP A 26 2.06 9.73 13.83
N HIS A 27 0.86 10.30 13.72
CA HIS A 27 -0.34 9.54 13.38
C HIS A 27 -0.29 9.04 11.93
N LYS A 28 0.29 9.82 11.01
CA LYS A 28 0.49 9.40 9.61
C LYS A 28 1.35 8.13 9.56
N TYR A 29 2.47 8.10 10.27
CA TYR A 29 3.35 6.94 10.35
C TYR A 29 2.69 5.74 11.01
N ALA A 30 1.96 5.94 12.12
CA ALA A 30 1.27 4.85 12.81
C ALA A 30 0.21 4.19 11.91
N ILE A 31 -0.60 4.98 11.21
CA ILE A 31 -1.62 4.48 10.27
C ILE A 31 -0.94 3.79 9.08
N ALA A 32 0.15 4.35 8.54
CA ALA A 32 0.89 3.75 7.45
C ALA A 32 1.42 2.36 7.80
N ILE A 33 2.03 2.22 8.99
CA ILE A 33 2.56 0.94 9.47
C ILE A 33 1.42 -0.07 9.67
N LEU A 34 0.31 0.35 10.29
CA LEU A 34 -0.82 -0.53 10.58
C LEU A 34 -1.45 -1.08 9.29
N ILE A 35 -1.75 -0.20 8.33
CA ILE A 35 -2.33 -0.60 7.05
C ILE A 35 -1.37 -1.50 6.26
N CYS A 36 -0.08 -1.14 6.22
CA CYS A 36 0.93 -1.93 5.52
C CYS A 36 1.04 -3.33 6.15
N PHE A 37 1.11 -3.42 7.48
CA PHE A 37 1.20 -4.68 8.20
C PHE A 37 -0.04 -5.57 8.02
N ALA A 38 -1.24 -4.97 8.09
CA ALA A 38 -2.49 -5.67 7.83
C ALA A 38 -2.54 -6.23 6.39
N THR A 39 -2.04 -5.46 5.41
CA THR A 39 -1.98 -5.89 4.00
C THR A 39 -1.05 -7.09 3.81
N VAL A 40 0.12 -7.07 4.45
CA VAL A 40 1.07 -8.19 4.41
C VAL A 40 0.47 -9.46 5.02
N ILE A 41 -0.18 -9.35 6.18
CA ILE A 41 -0.86 -10.49 6.82
C ILE A 41 -1.92 -11.07 5.89
N LEU A 42 -2.74 -10.20 5.27
CA LEU A 42 -3.78 -10.61 4.34
C LEU A 42 -3.18 -11.38 3.15
N PHE A 43 -2.06 -10.91 2.61
CA PHE A 43 -1.38 -11.59 1.50
C PHE A 43 -0.85 -12.97 1.91
N ILE A 44 -0.25 -13.11 3.09
CA ILE A 44 0.22 -14.41 3.60
C ILE A 44 -0.95 -15.39 3.76
N LEU A 45 -2.09 -14.92 4.29
CA LEU A 45 -3.28 -15.75 4.48
C LEU A 45 -3.86 -16.23 3.13
N ILE A 46 -3.92 -15.34 2.15
CA ILE A 46 -4.42 -15.68 0.81
C ILE A 46 -3.48 -16.65 0.12
N ASP A 47 -2.17 -16.42 0.22
CA ASP A 47 -1.17 -17.31 -0.35
C ASP A 47 -1.27 -18.74 0.20
N HIS A 48 -1.53 -18.86 1.50
CA HIS A 48 -1.70 -20.16 2.14
C HIS A 48 -2.97 -20.88 1.66
N HIS A 49 -4.07 -20.15 1.44
CA HIS A 49 -5.35 -20.76 1.08
C HIS A 49 -5.53 -21.01 -0.42
N ILE A 50 -5.05 -20.09 -1.28
CA ILE A 50 -5.26 -20.15 -2.74
C ILE A 50 -3.96 -19.73 -3.48
N PRO A 51 -2.89 -20.54 -3.39
CA PRO A 51 -1.60 -20.19 -3.99
C PRO A 51 -1.64 -20.05 -5.51
N LEU A 52 -2.61 -20.69 -6.18
CA LEU A 52 -2.72 -20.71 -7.64
C LEU A 52 -3.27 -19.38 -8.23
N TRP A 53 -4.09 -18.65 -7.46
CA TRP A 53 -4.70 -17.38 -7.87
C TRP A 53 -4.09 -16.16 -7.18
N PHE A 54 -3.12 -16.39 -6.29
CA PHE A 54 -2.51 -15.37 -5.46
C PHE A 54 -2.06 -14.14 -6.26
N ASP A 55 -1.40 -14.35 -7.39
CA ASP A 55 -0.79 -13.28 -8.22
C ASP A 55 -1.83 -12.28 -8.75
N THR A 56 -3.01 -12.76 -9.15
CA THR A 56 -4.08 -11.88 -9.64
C THR A 56 -4.89 -11.29 -8.49
N LEU A 57 -5.10 -12.07 -7.42
CA LEU A 57 -5.88 -11.65 -6.27
C LEU A 57 -5.16 -10.55 -5.46
N SER A 58 -3.83 -10.63 -5.34
CA SER A 58 -3.00 -9.66 -4.63
C SER A 58 -3.13 -8.27 -5.27
N VAL A 59 -3.03 -8.18 -6.60
CA VAL A 59 -3.20 -6.93 -7.36
C VAL A 59 -4.61 -6.38 -7.19
N LEU A 60 -5.64 -7.22 -7.28
CA LEU A 60 -7.04 -6.79 -7.12
C LEU A 60 -7.30 -6.21 -5.72
N ILE A 61 -6.78 -6.87 -4.68
CA ILE A 61 -6.88 -6.41 -3.30
C ILE A 61 -6.11 -5.10 -3.11
N GLN A 62 -4.94 -4.97 -3.73
CA GLN A 62 -4.14 -3.76 -3.66
C GLN A 62 -4.86 -2.57 -4.31
N VAL A 63 -5.51 -2.78 -5.46
CA VAL A 63 -6.35 -1.75 -6.10
C VAL A 63 -7.54 -1.38 -5.20
N MET A 64 -8.24 -2.37 -4.63
CA MET A 64 -9.33 -2.13 -3.68
C MET A 64 -8.88 -1.36 -2.45
N LEU A 65 -7.69 -1.65 -1.92
CA LEU A 65 -7.10 -0.93 -0.79
C LEU A 65 -6.78 0.51 -1.17
N LEU A 66 -6.13 0.75 -2.32
CA LEU A 66 -5.83 2.11 -2.79
C LEU A 66 -7.10 2.94 -2.99
N LEU A 67 -8.15 2.34 -3.55
CA LEU A 67 -9.46 2.99 -3.70
C LEU A 67 -10.10 3.28 -2.35
N SER A 68 -10.05 2.35 -1.40
CA SER A 68 -10.61 2.55 -0.05
C SER A 68 -9.87 3.64 0.72
N VAL A 69 -8.54 3.66 0.69
CA VAL A 69 -7.72 4.68 1.37
C VAL A 69 -7.92 6.05 0.72
N SER A 70 -7.93 6.12 -0.61
CA SER A 70 -8.22 7.37 -1.34
C SER A 70 -9.64 7.89 -1.03
N GLY A 71 -10.64 7.00 -1.04
CA GLY A 71 -12.01 7.32 -0.65
C GLY A 71 -12.11 7.81 0.81
N ALA A 72 -11.37 7.21 1.73
CA ALA A 72 -11.32 7.63 3.13
C ALA A 72 -10.71 9.03 3.31
N VAL A 73 -9.70 9.39 2.50
CA VAL A 73 -9.14 10.76 2.47
C VAL A 73 -10.20 11.76 2.00
N VAL A 74 -10.88 11.48 0.89
CA VAL A 74 -11.94 12.36 0.35
C VAL A 74 -13.10 12.51 1.32
N TYR A 75 -13.54 11.40 1.94
CA TYR A 75 -14.60 11.41 2.93
C TYR A 75 -14.24 12.24 4.17
N SER A 76 -13.02 12.07 4.68
CA SER A 76 -12.55 12.83 5.85
C SER A 76 -12.38 14.31 5.54
N PHE A 77 -11.95 14.64 4.32
CA PHE A 77 -11.86 16.02 3.86
C PHE A 77 -13.25 16.68 3.80
N GLY A 78 -14.27 15.97 3.30
CA GLY A 78 -15.62 16.52 3.15
C GLY A 78 -16.41 16.68 4.46
N HIS A 79 -16.09 15.91 5.51
CA HIS A 79 -16.84 15.95 6.78
C HIS A 79 -16.11 16.66 7.92
N PHE A 80 -14.77 16.60 7.95
CA PHE A 80 -13.97 17.15 9.04
C PHE A 80 -13.05 18.31 8.59
N SER A 81 -13.13 18.74 7.33
CA SER A 81 -12.18 19.69 6.71
C SER A 81 -10.73 19.29 6.99
N PHE A 82 -10.44 18.00 7.09
CA PHE A 82 -9.19 17.50 7.65
C PHE A 82 -8.24 17.05 6.53
N LYS A 83 -7.00 17.56 6.51
CA LYS A 83 -5.98 17.14 5.54
C LYS A 83 -5.36 15.82 5.97
N LEU A 84 -5.95 14.75 5.48
CA LEU A 84 -5.39 13.41 5.61
C LEU A 84 -4.34 13.17 4.52
N ASP A 85 -3.09 13.55 4.79
CA ASP A 85 -1.95 13.17 3.97
C ASP A 85 -1.55 11.71 4.26
N LEU A 86 -2.18 10.77 3.55
CA LEU A 86 -1.82 9.34 3.54
C LEU A 86 -1.01 8.95 2.30
N SER A 87 -0.31 9.90 1.69
CA SER A 87 0.53 9.63 0.51
C SER A 87 1.57 8.54 0.79
N LEU A 88 2.21 8.59 1.97
CA LEU A 88 3.15 7.57 2.44
C LEU A 88 2.49 6.20 2.59
N THR A 89 1.27 6.15 3.14
CA THR A 89 0.52 4.91 3.32
C THR A 89 0.14 4.28 1.99
N LEU A 90 -0.28 5.09 1.01
CA LEU A 90 -0.57 4.64 -0.35
C LEU A 90 0.69 4.10 -1.02
N ALA A 91 1.80 4.84 -0.94
CA ALA A 91 3.07 4.43 -1.52
C ALA A 91 3.60 3.13 -0.89
N ALA A 92 3.60 3.03 0.44
CA ALA A 92 4.01 1.83 1.16
C ALA A 92 3.12 0.63 0.80
N SER A 93 1.80 0.82 0.81
CA SER A 93 0.84 -0.24 0.49
C SER A 93 0.94 -0.70 -0.96
N ALA A 94 1.22 0.21 -1.91
CA ALA A 94 1.45 -0.11 -3.31
C ALA A 94 2.75 -0.93 -3.55
N LEU A 95 3.74 -0.77 -2.67
CA LEU A 95 5.01 -1.50 -2.77
C LEU A 95 4.94 -2.93 -2.20
N VAL A 96 3.92 -3.24 -1.38
CA VAL A 96 3.77 -4.56 -0.72
C VAL A 96 3.67 -5.71 -1.73
N GLY A 97 2.83 -5.60 -2.77
CA GLY A 97 2.70 -6.63 -3.81
C GLY A 97 4.03 -6.98 -4.47
N PRO A 98 4.70 -6.03 -5.13
CA PRO A 98 6.01 -6.26 -5.73
C PRO A 98 7.06 -6.79 -4.75
N ALA A 99 7.08 -6.29 -3.51
CA ALA A 99 8.01 -6.75 -2.48
C ALA A 99 7.76 -8.22 -2.09
N TYR A 100 6.50 -8.63 -1.99
CA TYR A 100 6.12 -10.00 -1.66
C TYR A 100 6.48 -10.97 -2.78
N ASP A 101 6.28 -10.59 -4.04
CA ASP A 101 6.65 -11.41 -5.20
C ASP A 101 8.16 -11.59 -5.31
N ILE A 102 8.93 -10.52 -5.06
CA ILE A 102 10.40 -10.59 -4.99
C ILE A 102 10.83 -11.56 -3.88
N PHE A 103 10.20 -11.50 -2.70
CA PHE A 103 10.51 -12.39 -1.59
C PHE A 103 10.29 -13.86 -1.95
N LYS A 104 9.14 -14.19 -2.55
CA LYS A 104 8.86 -15.54 -3.05
C LYS A 104 9.82 -15.99 -4.14
N GLY A 105 10.12 -15.11 -5.10
CA GLY A 105 11.10 -15.36 -6.15
C GLY A 105 12.46 -15.72 -5.58
N PHE A 106 12.92 -14.94 -4.59
CA PHE A 106 14.16 -15.17 -3.87
C PHE A 106 14.14 -16.52 -3.12
N GLN A 107 13.07 -16.82 -2.37
CA GLN A 107 12.91 -18.09 -1.66
C GLN A 107 12.99 -19.29 -2.61
N ASN A 108 12.36 -19.21 -3.79
CA ASN A 108 12.39 -20.30 -4.75
C ASN A 108 13.78 -20.49 -5.39
N GLN A 109 14.50 -19.40 -5.67
CA GLN A 109 15.89 -19.44 -6.15
C GLN A 109 16.82 -20.04 -5.09
N PHE A 110 16.69 -19.60 -3.83
CA PHE A 110 17.48 -20.10 -2.71
C PHE A 110 17.25 -21.59 -2.48
N ARG A 111 16.00 -22.04 -2.55
CA ARG A 111 15.64 -23.46 -2.48
C ARG A 111 16.26 -24.26 -3.63
N LYS A 112 16.20 -23.78 -4.88
CA LYS A 112 16.85 -24.45 -6.02
C LYS A 112 18.37 -24.55 -5.85
N TRP A 113 18.99 -23.54 -5.25
CA TRP A 113 20.42 -23.53 -4.99
C TRP A 113 20.82 -24.57 -3.93
N PHE A 114 20.01 -24.72 -2.88
CA PHE A 114 20.20 -25.75 -1.85
C PHE A 114 19.82 -27.17 -2.30
N THR A 115 18.82 -27.34 -3.17
CA THR A 115 18.34 -28.66 -3.63
C THR A 115 19.08 -29.19 -4.85
N LYS A 116 20.22 -28.61 -5.25
CA LYS A 116 21.16 -29.31 -6.15
C LYS A 116 21.75 -30.53 -5.41
N LYS A 117 20.98 -31.61 -5.32
CA LYS A 117 21.54 -32.96 -5.18
C LYS A 117 22.45 -33.20 -6.40
N PRO A 118 23.65 -33.78 -6.20
CA PRO A 118 24.49 -34.15 -7.32
C PRO A 118 23.67 -35.06 -8.26
N PRO A 119 23.81 -34.92 -9.59
CA PRO A 119 23.09 -35.78 -10.53
C PRO A 119 23.45 -37.22 -10.20
N GLU A 120 22.43 -38.02 -9.90
CA GLU A 120 22.54 -39.47 -9.80
C GLU A 120 22.88 -39.94 -11.21
N VAL A 121 24.18 -40.12 -11.46
CA VAL A 121 24.69 -40.72 -12.68
C VAL A 121 24.10 -42.12 -12.75
N LEU A 122 23.20 -42.34 -13.70
CA LEU A 122 22.73 -43.66 -14.08
C LEU A 122 23.94 -44.44 -14.63
N THR A 123 24.66 -45.12 -13.76
CA THR A 123 25.44 -46.29 -14.12
C THR A 123 24.48 -47.47 -14.16
N GLU A 124 24.07 -47.84 -15.36
CA GLU A 124 23.96 -49.23 -15.87
C GLU A 124 23.54 -49.25 -17.34
#